data_AF-A0A3D1BTC4-F1
#
_entry.id   AF-A0A3D1BTC4-F1
#
_cell.length_a   1.000
_cell.length_b   1.000
_cell.length_c   1.000
_cell.angle_alpha   90.00
_cell.angle_beta   90.00
_cell.angle_gamma   90.00
#
_symmetry.space_group_name_H-M   'P 1'
#
loop_
_entity.id
_entity.type
_entity.pdbx_description
1 polymer ?
#
loop_
_entity_poly.entity_id
_entity_poly.type
_entity_poly.pdbx_seq_one_letter_code
_entity_poly.pdbx_strand_id
1 'polypeptide(L)'
;MTEKELLAEKYREFTGEECIDIISLPRSGSDRKYYRFTGSGKTLIGAYNPNREENDAFIGFTRHFRSLSLPVPEIYTYFPESDCYFIQDLGDTNLYTWLDRKTHTDGFDVELLDFYKDSLDMLVLFQTEAIKGLDLDLCYPHKSFDRQSMIWDLNYFKYMFLKLVAAPFNEKRLEKDFNVLVDFLLEARQDFFLYRDFQSANIMVVDRRPWFIDYQGGRKGSAQYDPASLLYDPKAHVPQEAREMLIEHYIKNFSKSTSTDESEFRRYYHGFVFIRIMQAMGAFGYRGLYEQKPGFVQSIVPGIRILNNIIDAGQINIRLPELFRILKE
;
A
#
# COMPACT_ATOMS: atom_id res chain seq x y z
N MET A 1 -18.80 -26.84 4.69
CA MET A 1 -19.12 -25.56 5.33
C MET A 1 -18.50 -24.45 4.48
N THR A 2 -19.29 -23.46 4.09
CA THR A 2 -18.78 -22.27 3.36
C THR A 2 -18.03 -21.34 4.32
N GLU A 3 -17.21 -20.42 3.81
CA GLU A 3 -16.52 -19.45 4.69
C GLU A 3 -17.51 -18.56 5.45
N LYS A 4 -18.65 -18.24 4.82
CA LYS A 4 -19.74 -17.49 5.45
C LYS A 4 -20.36 -18.25 6.62
N GLU A 5 -20.61 -19.55 6.45
CA GLU A 5 -21.14 -20.41 7.53
C GLU A 5 -20.15 -20.54 8.69
N LEU A 6 -18.85 -20.73 8.38
CA LEU A 6 -17.79 -20.78 9.38
C LEU A 6 -17.72 -19.48 10.19
N LEU A 7 -17.72 -18.33 9.51
CA LEU A 7 -17.71 -17.03 10.17
C LEU A 7 -19.00 -16.79 10.98
N ALA A 8 -20.16 -17.26 10.52
CA ALA A 8 -21.39 -17.16 11.32
C ALA A 8 -21.32 -17.98 12.62
N GLU A 9 -20.76 -19.18 12.57
CA GLU A 9 -20.50 -20.00 13.76
C GLU A 9 -19.54 -19.29 14.72
N LYS A 10 -18.41 -18.79 14.20
CA LYS A 10 -17.39 -18.09 15.02
C LYS A 10 -17.87 -16.75 15.55
N TYR A 11 -18.77 -16.07 14.83
CA TYR A 11 -19.45 -14.88 15.32
C TYR A 11 -20.29 -15.21 16.55
N ARG A 12 -21.07 -16.29 16.51
CA ARG A 12 -21.91 -16.74 17.63
C ARG A 12 -21.06 -17.21 18.81
N GLU A 13 -19.97 -17.93 18.55
CA GLU A 13 -19.00 -18.36 19.57
C GLU A 13 -18.42 -17.15 20.31
N PHE A 14 -18.09 -16.08 19.58
CA PHE A 14 -17.52 -14.85 20.15
C PHE A 14 -18.54 -13.97 20.88
N THR A 15 -19.70 -13.73 20.26
CA THR A 15 -20.68 -12.74 20.75
C THR A 15 -21.74 -13.33 21.68
N GLY A 16 -21.97 -14.64 21.62
CA GLY A 16 -23.10 -15.31 22.28
C GLY A 16 -24.45 -15.10 21.59
N GLU A 17 -24.50 -14.38 20.47
CA GLU A 17 -25.72 -14.02 19.75
C GLU A 17 -25.65 -14.44 18.27
N GLU A 18 -26.82 -14.61 17.66
CA GLU A 18 -26.91 -14.71 16.20
C GLU A 18 -26.72 -13.32 15.58
N CYS A 19 -26.05 -13.24 14.45
CA CYS A 19 -26.06 -12.03 13.65
C CYS A 19 -27.41 -11.84 12.96
N ILE A 20 -27.83 -10.59 12.82
CA ILE A 20 -29.06 -10.21 12.09
C ILE A 20 -28.84 -10.33 10.58
N ASP A 21 -27.67 -9.91 10.10
CA ASP A 21 -27.31 -9.97 8.68
C ASP A 21 -25.81 -10.17 8.48
N ILE A 22 -25.46 -10.75 7.32
CA ILE A 22 -24.08 -10.97 6.88
C ILE A 22 -23.98 -10.64 5.40
N ILE A 23 -23.27 -9.54 5.10
CA ILE A 23 -23.05 -9.03 3.75
C ILE A 23 -21.59 -9.26 3.36
N SER A 24 -21.35 -9.86 2.20
CA SER A 24 -20.00 -9.96 1.63
C SER A 24 -19.54 -8.57 1.20
N LEU A 25 -18.34 -8.17 1.62
CA LEU A 25 -17.71 -6.96 1.09
C LEU A 25 -17.11 -7.25 -0.30
N PRO A 26 -16.89 -6.20 -1.13
CA PRO A 26 -16.24 -6.35 -2.42
C PRO A 26 -14.90 -7.08 -2.31
N ARG A 27 -14.66 -8.04 -3.19
CA ARG A 27 -13.38 -8.76 -3.21
C ARG A 27 -12.26 -7.80 -3.62
N SER A 28 -11.18 -7.81 -2.85
CA SER A 28 -9.93 -7.17 -3.21
C SER A 28 -9.10 -8.08 -4.14
N GLY A 29 -7.88 -7.67 -4.49
CA GLY A 29 -6.93 -8.51 -5.21
C GLY A 29 -6.28 -9.62 -4.39
N SER A 30 -6.70 -9.84 -3.14
CA SER A 30 -6.18 -10.89 -2.25
C SER A 30 -7.13 -12.08 -2.12
N ASP A 31 -6.65 -13.20 -1.57
CA ASP A 31 -7.48 -14.36 -1.23
C ASP A 31 -8.36 -14.14 0.02
N ARG A 32 -8.10 -13.05 0.76
CA ARG A 32 -8.88 -12.66 1.95
C ARG A 32 -10.31 -12.35 1.55
N LYS A 33 -11.26 -12.90 2.32
CA LYS A 33 -12.69 -12.65 2.17
C LYS A 33 -13.19 -11.92 3.40
N TYR A 34 -13.83 -10.78 3.19
CA TYR A 34 -14.40 -9.96 4.25
C TYR A 34 -15.92 -9.96 4.19
N TYR A 35 -16.54 -10.02 5.35
CA TYR A 35 -17.98 -9.97 5.53
C TYR A 35 -18.31 -8.98 6.64
N ARG A 36 -19.27 -8.09 6.37
CA ARG A 36 -19.85 -7.23 7.40
C ARG A 36 -20.97 -7.97 8.10
N PHE A 37 -20.86 -8.07 9.41
CA PHE A 37 -21.86 -8.63 10.30
C PHE A 37 -22.63 -7.50 10.97
N THR A 38 -23.96 -7.59 10.96
CA THR A 38 -24.85 -6.69 11.69
C THR A 38 -25.41 -7.43 12.90
N GLY A 39 -25.07 -6.97 14.11
CA GLY A 39 -25.62 -7.48 15.36
C GLY A 39 -26.72 -6.59 15.94
N SER A 40 -27.13 -6.88 17.18
CA SER A 40 -28.20 -6.17 17.91
C SER A 40 -27.94 -4.69 18.19
N GLY A 41 -26.68 -4.23 18.14
CA GLY A 41 -26.34 -2.81 18.34
C GLY A 41 -24.99 -2.36 17.78
N LYS A 42 -24.28 -3.21 17.04
CA LYS A 42 -22.98 -2.90 16.44
C LYS A 42 -22.75 -3.68 15.16
N THR A 43 -21.92 -3.14 14.27
CA THR A 43 -21.35 -3.87 13.15
C THR A 43 -19.92 -4.28 13.42
N LEU A 44 -19.48 -5.35 12.78
CA LEU A 44 -18.10 -5.80 12.80
C LEU A 44 -17.73 -6.44 11.46
N ILE A 45 -16.44 -6.50 11.16
CA ILE A 45 -15.93 -7.16 9.96
C ILE A 45 -15.35 -8.51 10.35
N GLY A 46 -15.89 -9.57 9.77
CA GLY A 46 -15.32 -10.91 9.80
C GLY A 46 -14.44 -11.13 8.59
N ALA A 47 -13.23 -11.61 8.82
CA ALA A 47 -12.27 -11.95 7.77
C ALA A 47 -11.98 -13.45 7.79
N TYR A 48 -11.92 -14.06 6.63
CA TYR A 48 -11.39 -15.40 6.42
C TYR A 48 -10.22 -15.33 5.45
N ASN A 49 -9.11 -15.99 5.79
CA ASN A 49 -7.92 -16.05 4.97
C ASN A 49 -7.11 -17.32 5.26
N PRO A 50 -6.99 -18.28 4.33
CA PRO A 50 -6.26 -19.53 4.59
C PRO A 50 -4.74 -19.34 4.77
N ASN A 51 -4.22 -18.13 4.56
CA ASN A 51 -2.82 -17.82 4.80
C ASN A 51 -2.56 -17.48 6.28
N ARG A 52 -2.08 -18.49 7.01
CA ARG A 52 -1.74 -18.38 8.42
C ARG A 52 -0.73 -17.29 8.75
N GLU A 53 0.38 -17.26 8.03
CA GLU A 53 1.49 -16.34 8.29
C GLU A 53 1.05 -14.89 8.10
N GLU A 54 0.25 -14.63 7.06
CA GLU A 54 -0.31 -13.30 6.81
C GLU A 54 -1.31 -12.88 7.92
N ASN A 55 -2.11 -13.83 8.43
CA ASN A 55 -3.02 -13.56 9.54
C ASN A 55 -2.27 -13.22 10.83
N ASP A 56 -1.24 -14.00 11.16
CA ASP A 56 -0.41 -13.77 12.34
C ASP A 56 0.32 -12.41 12.23
N ALA A 57 0.79 -12.05 11.04
CA ALA A 57 1.34 -10.72 10.73
C ALA A 57 0.33 -9.61 11.00
N PHE A 58 -0.87 -9.71 10.42
CA PHE A 58 -1.93 -8.73 10.63
C PHE A 58 -2.27 -8.57 12.12
N ILE A 59 -2.50 -9.68 12.82
CA ILE A 59 -2.92 -9.68 14.22
C ILE A 59 -1.83 -9.11 15.13
N GLY A 60 -0.58 -9.53 14.95
CA GLY A 60 0.55 -9.03 15.74
C GLY A 60 0.83 -7.55 15.50
N PHE A 61 0.88 -7.11 14.24
CA PHE A 61 1.09 -5.71 13.89
C PHE A 61 -0.04 -4.83 14.42
N THR A 62 -1.30 -5.24 14.26
CA THR A 62 -2.45 -4.48 14.78
C THR A 62 -2.38 -4.31 16.29
N ARG A 63 -2.08 -5.38 17.04
CA ARG A 63 -1.96 -5.32 18.50
C ARG A 63 -0.85 -4.35 18.92
N HIS A 64 0.29 -4.42 18.25
CA HIS A 64 1.41 -3.50 18.49
C HIS A 64 1.03 -2.05 18.21
N PHE A 65 0.47 -1.76 17.02
CA PHE A 65 0.06 -0.42 16.63
C PHE A 65 -1.02 0.17 17.55
N ARG A 66 -1.96 -0.65 18.02
CA ARG A 66 -2.95 -0.23 19.02
C ARG A 66 -2.34 0.09 20.37
N SER A 67 -1.31 -0.65 20.80
CA SER A 67 -0.61 -0.34 22.05
C SER A 67 0.05 1.05 22.03
N LEU A 68 0.33 1.56 20.82
CA LEU A 68 0.85 2.91 20.56
C LEU A 68 -0.25 3.93 20.24
N SER A 69 -1.53 3.56 20.39
CA SER A 69 -2.70 4.39 20.06
C SER A 69 -2.75 4.86 18.60
N LEU A 70 -2.15 4.10 17.67
CA LEU A 70 -2.28 4.39 16.23
C LEU A 70 -3.68 4.03 15.73
N PRO A 71 -4.24 4.76 14.74
CA PRO A 71 -5.61 4.59 14.28
C PRO A 71 -5.74 3.39 13.34
N VAL A 72 -5.69 2.20 13.91
CA VAL A 72 -5.88 0.90 13.25
C VAL A 72 -7.08 0.18 13.88
N PRO A 73 -7.81 -0.66 13.14
CA PRO A 73 -9.03 -1.29 13.64
C PRO A 73 -8.77 -2.11 14.91
N GLU A 74 -9.74 -2.11 15.83
CA GLU A 74 -9.71 -3.05 16.96
C GLU A 74 -9.82 -4.49 16.49
N ILE A 75 -9.03 -5.38 17.11
CA ILE A 75 -9.24 -6.83 17.00
C ILE A 75 -10.13 -7.25 18.15
N TYR A 76 -11.33 -7.70 17.81
CA TYR A 76 -12.26 -8.25 18.78
C TYR A 76 -11.89 -9.69 19.15
N THR A 77 -11.55 -10.51 18.16
CA THR A 77 -11.07 -11.88 18.39
C THR A 77 -10.35 -12.43 17.17
N TYR A 78 -9.51 -13.45 17.40
CA TYR A 78 -8.81 -14.22 16.37
C TYR A 78 -8.94 -15.70 16.69
N PHE A 79 -9.37 -16.50 15.71
CA PHE A 79 -9.50 -17.95 15.79
C PHE A 79 -8.46 -18.62 14.90
N PRO A 80 -7.31 -19.01 15.48
CA PRO A 80 -6.21 -19.55 14.72
C PRO A 80 -6.57 -20.74 13.83
N GLU A 81 -7.16 -21.76 14.44
CA GLU A 81 -7.46 -23.05 13.83
C GLU A 81 -8.55 -22.98 12.74
N SER A 82 -9.17 -21.81 12.58
CA SER A 82 -10.24 -21.57 11.62
C SER A 82 -9.90 -20.43 10.65
N ASP A 83 -8.65 -19.93 10.68
CA ASP A 83 -8.16 -18.93 9.74
C ASP A 83 -9.05 -17.68 9.63
N CYS A 84 -9.65 -17.29 10.76
CA CYS A 84 -10.60 -16.18 10.79
C CYS A 84 -10.43 -15.28 12.00
N TYR A 85 -10.76 -14.00 11.82
CA TYR A 85 -10.71 -12.98 12.85
C TYR A 85 -11.86 -11.99 12.67
N PHE A 86 -12.20 -11.30 13.75
CA PHE A 86 -13.20 -10.24 13.75
C PHE A 86 -12.59 -8.93 14.22
N ILE A 87 -12.85 -7.88 13.46
CA ILE A 87 -12.30 -6.54 13.69
C ILE A 87 -13.39 -5.47 13.68
N GLN A 88 -13.03 -4.30 14.19
CA GLN A 88 -13.82 -3.08 14.11
C GLN A 88 -14.20 -2.76 12.66
N ASP A 89 -15.48 -2.43 12.46
CA ASP A 89 -15.97 -1.88 11.20
C ASP A 89 -15.69 -0.36 11.16
N LEU A 90 -14.86 0.06 10.21
CA LEU A 90 -14.49 1.47 9.99
C LEU A 90 -15.41 2.16 8.97
N GLY A 91 -16.49 1.49 8.55
CA GLY A 91 -17.43 1.98 7.55
C GLY A 91 -16.96 1.77 6.11
N ASP A 92 -17.60 2.47 5.17
CA ASP A 92 -17.44 2.26 3.72
C ASP A 92 -16.62 3.33 3.01
N THR A 93 -16.22 4.39 3.71
CA THR A 93 -15.53 5.52 3.09
C THR A 93 -14.03 5.41 3.32
N ASN A 94 -13.29 5.23 2.23
CA ASN A 94 -11.83 5.39 2.19
C ASN A 94 -11.44 6.60 1.34
N LEU A 95 -10.17 7.03 1.44
CA LEU A 95 -9.65 8.21 0.74
C LEU A 95 -9.84 8.10 -0.78
N TYR A 96 -9.70 6.90 -1.37
CA TYR A 96 -9.98 6.68 -2.78
C TYR A 96 -11.44 6.99 -3.16
N THR A 97 -12.41 6.41 -2.45
CA THR A 97 -13.84 6.65 -2.71
C THR A 97 -14.26 8.09 -2.41
N TRP A 98 -13.57 8.75 -1.48
CA TRP A 98 -13.80 10.17 -1.18
C TRP A 98 -13.28 11.07 -2.31
N LEU A 99 -12.09 10.78 -2.86
CA LEU A 99 -11.54 11.43 -4.04
C LEU A 99 -12.47 11.28 -5.24
N ASP A 100 -12.89 10.05 -5.54
CA ASP A 100 -13.78 9.74 -6.66
C ASP A 100 -15.05 10.61 -6.63
N ARG A 101 -15.68 10.74 -5.44
CA ARG A 101 -16.83 11.63 -5.24
C ARG A 101 -16.51 13.12 -5.44
N LYS A 102 -15.36 13.61 -4.96
CA LYS A 102 -14.98 15.04 -5.06
C LYS A 102 -14.49 15.47 -6.43
N THR A 103 -13.87 14.58 -7.21
CA THR A 103 -13.43 14.90 -8.57
C THR A 103 -14.59 15.30 -9.49
N HIS A 104 -15.82 14.91 -9.14
CA HIS A 104 -17.04 15.30 -9.83
C HIS A 104 -17.61 16.67 -9.40
N THR A 105 -17.13 17.29 -8.32
CA THR A 105 -17.72 18.52 -7.76
C THR A 105 -16.71 19.66 -7.55
N ASP A 106 -15.58 19.46 -6.87
CA ASP A 106 -14.78 20.56 -6.29
C ASP A 106 -13.25 20.43 -6.39
N GLY A 107 -12.72 19.38 -7.05
CA GLY A 107 -11.26 19.23 -7.25
C GLY A 107 -10.48 18.88 -5.97
N PHE A 108 -9.15 19.09 -5.99
CA PHE A 108 -8.25 18.81 -4.85
C PHE A 108 -8.20 20.01 -3.90
N ASP A 109 -9.13 20.05 -2.95
CA ASP A 109 -9.32 21.20 -2.06
C ASP A 109 -8.48 21.15 -0.77
N VAL A 110 -8.61 22.20 0.05
CA VAL A 110 -7.85 22.36 1.30
C VAL A 110 -8.15 21.24 2.29
N GLU A 111 -9.41 20.80 2.39
CA GLU A 111 -9.81 19.71 3.28
C GLU A 111 -9.10 18.39 2.91
N LEU A 112 -9.04 18.09 1.61
CA LEU A 112 -8.34 16.91 1.12
C LEU A 112 -6.82 17.04 1.31
N LEU A 113 -6.26 18.22 1.03
CA LEU A 113 -4.84 18.49 1.25
C LEU A 113 -4.45 18.26 2.71
N ASP A 114 -5.24 18.76 3.65
CA ASP A 114 -4.98 18.58 5.08
C ASP A 114 -5.16 17.12 5.51
N PHE A 115 -6.12 16.39 4.96
CA PHE A 115 -6.25 14.95 5.23
C PHE A 115 -5.04 14.14 4.73
N TYR A 116 -4.47 14.51 3.58
CA TYR A 116 -3.22 13.90 3.10
C TYR A 116 -2.04 14.22 4.04
N LYS A 117 -1.94 15.46 4.55
CA LYS A 117 -0.92 15.81 5.55
C LYS A 117 -1.08 14.98 6.83
N ASP A 118 -2.30 14.87 7.36
CA ASP A 118 -2.59 14.05 8.54
C ASP A 118 -2.21 12.58 8.30
N SER A 119 -2.47 12.07 7.09
CA SER A 119 -2.08 10.71 6.71
C SER A 119 -0.56 10.52 6.66
N LEU A 120 0.16 11.50 6.12
CA LEU A 120 1.63 11.50 6.05
C LEU A 120 2.27 11.66 7.44
N ASP A 121 1.66 12.42 8.34
CA ASP A 121 2.13 12.56 9.72
C ASP A 121 2.00 11.25 10.49
N MET A 122 0.89 10.53 10.29
CA MET A 122 0.73 9.17 10.82
C MET A 122 1.73 8.21 10.20
N LEU A 123 2.02 8.31 8.89
CA LEU A 123 3.03 7.49 8.23
C LEU A 123 4.42 7.66 8.87
N VAL A 124 4.81 8.89 9.21
CA VAL A 124 6.07 9.13 9.93
C VAL A 124 6.07 8.38 11.28
N LEU A 125 4.96 8.38 12.02
CA LEU A 125 4.84 7.63 13.28
C LEU A 125 4.94 6.12 13.06
N PHE A 126 4.25 5.56 12.04
CA PHE A 126 4.39 4.14 11.67
C PHE A 126 5.84 3.78 11.39
N GLN A 127 6.50 4.58 10.55
CA GLN A 127 7.86 4.33 10.07
C GLN A 127 8.91 4.41 11.17
N THR A 128 8.76 5.33 12.12
CA THR A 128 9.81 5.69 13.08
C THR A 128 9.56 5.19 14.49
N GLU A 129 8.34 5.33 15.00
CA GLU A 129 7.99 4.93 16.36
C GLU A 129 7.41 3.53 16.39
N ALA A 130 6.51 3.20 15.45
CA ALA A 130 5.82 1.92 15.47
C ALA A 130 6.71 0.74 15.11
N ILE A 131 7.86 0.95 14.45
CA ILE A 131 8.84 -0.12 14.25
C ILE A 131 9.55 -0.52 15.55
N LYS A 132 9.63 0.37 16.55
CA LYS A 132 10.33 0.09 17.80
C LYS A 132 9.54 -0.94 18.60
N GLY A 133 10.17 -2.06 18.90
CA GLY A 133 9.52 -3.17 19.62
C GLY A 133 8.53 -3.98 18.78
N LEU A 134 8.39 -3.69 17.48
CA LEU A 134 7.60 -4.52 16.57
C LEU A 134 8.31 -5.86 16.39
N ASP A 135 7.55 -6.96 16.47
CA ASP A 135 8.06 -8.29 16.16
C ASP A 135 8.23 -8.45 14.64
N LEU A 136 9.46 -8.28 14.17
CA LEU A 136 9.81 -8.40 12.75
C LEU A 136 9.85 -9.86 12.25
N ASP A 137 9.76 -10.85 13.16
CA ASP A 137 9.65 -12.25 12.74
C ASP A 137 8.26 -12.56 12.18
N LEU A 138 7.26 -11.73 12.48
CA LEU A 138 5.93 -11.79 11.90
C LEU A 138 5.84 -11.22 10.48
N CYS A 139 6.87 -10.54 9.97
CA CYS A 139 6.82 -9.95 8.64
C CYS A 139 6.57 -11.00 7.54
N TYR A 140 5.52 -10.80 6.77
CA TYR A 140 5.10 -11.66 5.67
C TYR A 140 5.03 -10.88 4.34
N PRO A 141 5.35 -11.49 3.18
CA PRO A 141 6.03 -12.77 3.00
C PRO A 141 7.56 -12.66 3.17
N HIS A 142 8.07 -11.47 3.50
CA HIS A 142 9.49 -11.21 3.62
C HIS A 142 9.76 -10.12 4.66
N LYS A 143 10.82 -10.31 5.45
CA LYS A 143 11.21 -9.42 6.57
C LYS A 143 11.73 -8.03 6.18
N SER A 144 12.12 -7.84 4.93
CA SER A 144 12.84 -6.65 4.47
C SER A 144 12.55 -6.36 3.01
N PHE A 145 12.58 -5.08 2.66
CA PHE A 145 12.59 -4.63 1.28
C PHE A 145 14.02 -4.58 0.73
N ASP A 146 14.67 -5.74 0.70
CA ASP A 146 16.04 -5.90 0.26
C ASP A 146 16.14 -6.13 -1.25
N ARG A 147 17.36 -6.47 -1.72
CA ARG A 147 17.63 -6.80 -3.12
C ARG A 147 16.62 -7.80 -3.69
N GLN A 148 16.36 -8.89 -2.96
CA GLN A 148 15.52 -9.96 -3.48
C GLN A 148 14.08 -9.48 -3.64
N SER A 149 13.55 -8.76 -2.65
CA SER A 149 12.22 -8.16 -2.73
C SER A 149 12.10 -7.15 -3.87
N MET A 150 13.11 -6.30 -4.09
CA MET A 150 13.10 -5.33 -5.19
C MET A 150 13.18 -6.02 -6.57
N ILE A 151 13.99 -7.07 -6.70
CA ILE A 151 14.09 -7.85 -7.94
C ILE A 151 12.79 -8.61 -8.25
N TRP A 152 12.06 -9.09 -7.23
CA TRP A 152 10.73 -9.65 -7.45
C TRP A 152 9.77 -8.62 -8.04
N ASP A 153 9.74 -7.40 -7.52
CA ASP A 153 8.90 -6.32 -8.06
C ASP A 153 9.24 -5.98 -9.52
N LEU A 154 10.53 -5.87 -9.83
CA LEU A 154 11.00 -5.57 -11.19
C LEU A 154 10.72 -6.72 -12.16
N ASN A 155 10.84 -7.96 -11.72
CA ASN A 155 10.44 -9.12 -12.52
C ASN A 155 8.92 -9.20 -12.70
N TYR A 156 8.14 -8.82 -11.69
CA TYR A 156 6.69 -8.74 -11.82
C TYR A 156 6.31 -7.71 -12.89
N PHE A 157 6.96 -6.54 -12.92
CA PHE A 157 6.84 -5.58 -14.02
C PHE A 157 7.23 -6.18 -15.38
N LYS A 158 8.39 -6.85 -15.46
CA LYS A 158 8.89 -7.48 -16.69
C LYS A 158 7.90 -8.49 -17.26
N TYR A 159 7.47 -9.46 -16.45
CA TYR A 159 6.68 -10.60 -16.92
C TYR A 159 5.18 -10.33 -16.96
N MET A 160 4.66 -9.55 -16.02
CA MET A 160 3.22 -9.32 -15.90
C MET A 160 2.76 -8.01 -16.51
N PHE A 161 3.68 -7.16 -16.98
CA PHE A 161 3.30 -5.98 -17.76
C PHE A 161 4.00 -5.96 -19.12
N LEU A 162 5.33 -5.82 -19.18
CA LEU A 162 6.04 -5.63 -20.44
C LEU A 162 5.79 -6.75 -21.45
N LYS A 163 5.83 -8.02 -21.01
CA LYS A 163 5.51 -9.16 -21.89
C LYS A 163 4.04 -9.17 -22.33
N LEU A 164 3.10 -8.79 -21.46
CA LEU A 164 1.67 -8.78 -21.79
C LEU A 164 1.31 -7.69 -22.82
N VAL A 165 1.98 -6.53 -22.75
CA VAL A 165 1.82 -5.47 -23.77
C VAL A 165 2.74 -5.67 -24.98
N ALA A 166 3.47 -6.79 -25.04
CA ALA A 166 4.42 -7.12 -26.10
C ALA A 166 5.49 -6.03 -26.35
N ALA A 167 5.92 -5.31 -25.30
CA ALA A 167 6.96 -4.30 -25.41
C ALA A 167 8.30 -4.94 -25.82
N PRO A 168 9.01 -4.42 -26.84
CA PRO A 168 10.29 -4.97 -27.26
C PRO A 168 11.39 -4.58 -26.28
N PHE A 169 12.09 -5.56 -25.70
CA PHE A 169 13.24 -5.32 -24.85
C PHE A 169 14.32 -6.40 -24.95
N ASN A 170 15.56 -6.03 -24.64
CA ASN A 170 16.67 -6.97 -24.50
C ASN A 170 16.79 -7.43 -23.04
N GLU A 171 16.60 -8.72 -22.77
CA GLU A 171 16.65 -9.31 -21.41
C GLU A 171 17.92 -8.91 -20.64
N LYS A 172 19.09 -9.08 -21.26
CA LYS A 172 20.38 -8.78 -20.61
C LYS A 172 20.54 -7.31 -20.27
N ARG A 173 20.12 -6.40 -21.16
CA ARG A 173 20.21 -4.95 -20.90
C ARG A 173 19.21 -4.51 -19.84
N LEU A 174 17.99 -5.04 -19.88
CA LEU A 174 16.96 -4.72 -18.87
C LEU A 174 17.36 -5.23 -17.48
N GLU A 175 17.87 -6.45 -17.38
CA GLU A 175 18.37 -7.00 -16.11
C GLU A 175 19.58 -6.23 -15.57
N LYS A 176 20.45 -5.72 -16.45
CA LYS A 176 21.53 -4.82 -16.03
C LYS A 176 20.96 -3.54 -15.40
N ASP A 177 19.98 -2.91 -16.04
CA ASP A 177 19.35 -1.69 -15.53
C ASP A 177 18.62 -1.95 -14.20
N PHE A 178 17.93 -3.10 -14.07
CA PHE A 178 17.32 -3.52 -12.80
C PHE A 178 18.35 -3.60 -11.68
N ASN A 179 19.51 -4.24 -11.92
CA ASN A 179 20.56 -4.31 -10.90
C ASN A 179 21.12 -2.93 -10.54
N VAL A 180 21.34 -2.05 -11.52
CA VAL A 180 21.81 -0.67 -11.26
C VAL A 180 20.80 0.12 -10.41
N LEU A 181 19.50 0.00 -10.69
CA LEU A 181 18.46 0.63 -9.90
C LEU A 181 18.45 0.08 -8.46
N VAL A 182 18.49 -1.25 -8.31
CA VAL A 182 18.48 -1.88 -6.98
C VAL A 182 19.71 -1.51 -6.16
N ASP A 183 20.90 -1.52 -6.77
CA ASP A 183 22.14 -1.10 -6.11
C ASP A 183 22.01 0.32 -5.55
N PHE A 184 21.49 1.25 -6.36
CA PHE A 184 21.26 2.63 -5.97
C PHE A 184 20.23 2.76 -4.82
N LEU A 185 19.13 2.01 -4.85
CA LEU A 185 18.11 2.06 -3.80
C LEU A 185 18.56 1.44 -2.48
N LEU A 186 19.49 0.49 -2.53
CA LEU A 186 20.09 -0.14 -1.34
C LEU A 186 21.11 0.76 -0.63
N GLU A 187 21.56 1.84 -1.26
CA GLU A 187 22.36 2.87 -0.58
C GLU A 187 21.52 3.67 0.43
N ALA A 188 20.20 3.76 0.22
CA ALA A 188 19.31 4.47 1.13
C ALA A 188 19.17 3.71 2.45
N ARG A 189 19.04 4.46 3.55
CA ARG A 189 18.77 3.90 4.88
C ARG A 189 17.45 3.10 4.90
N GLN A 190 17.45 1.90 5.48
CA GLN A 190 16.33 0.94 5.41
C GLN A 190 15.86 0.40 6.78
N ASP A 191 15.99 1.15 7.86
CA ASP A 191 15.62 0.73 9.22
C ASP A 191 14.28 1.28 9.70
N PHE A 192 13.38 1.59 8.75
CA PHE A 192 12.03 2.07 9.02
C PHE A 192 10.99 1.01 8.73
N PHE A 193 9.80 1.15 9.31
CA PHE A 193 8.67 0.30 8.94
C PHE A 193 8.12 0.73 7.58
N LEU A 194 8.36 -0.10 6.57
CA LEU A 194 7.75 0.03 5.25
C LEU A 194 6.34 -0.57 5.32
N TYR A 195 5.31 0.26 5.19
CA TYR A 195 3.91 -0.15 5.17
C TYR A 195 3.59 -0.98 3.92
N ARG A 196 4.30 -0.71 2.82
CA ARG A 196 4.25 -1.39 1.51
C ARG A 196 3.03 -1.06 0.66
N ASP A 197 1.84 -1.15 1.24
CA ASP A 197 0.56 -0.87 0.56
C ASP A 197 -0.12 0.40 1.12
N PHE A 198 0.68 1.42 1.42
CA PHE A 198 0.19 2.75 1.82
C PHE A 198 -0.44 3.47 0.62
N GLN A 199 -1.72 3.20 0.37
CA GLN A 199 -2.46 3.69 -0.79
C GLN A 199 -3.79 4.30 -0.35
N SER A 200 -4.38 5.14 -1.21
CA SER A 200 -5.65 5.82 -0.93
C SER A 200 -6.81 4.88 -0.60
N ALA A 201 -6.83 3.67 -1.15
CA ALA A 201 -7.84 2.65 -0.85
C ALA A 201 -7.71 2.02 0.56
N ASN A 202 -6.52 2.11 1.16
CA ASN A 202 -6.17 1.51 2.45
C ASN A 202 -6.15 2.54 3.60
N ILE A 203 -6.61 3.76 3.33
CA ILE A 203 -6.80 4.83 4.33
C ILE A 203 -8.30 5.10 4.46
N MET A 204 -8.90 4.61 5.54
CA MET A 204 -10.30 4.82 5.90
C MET A 204 -10.52 6.23 6.45
N VAL A 205 -11.69 6.80 6.17
CA VAL A 205 -12.11 8.12 6.66
C VAL A 205 -13.11 7.92 7.79
N VAL A 206 -12.67 8.07 9.04
CA VAL A 206 -13.53 7.91 10.23
C VAL A 206 -13.50 9.22 11.01
N ASP A 207 -14.67 9.83 11.20
CA ASP A 207 -14.79 11.14 11.88
C ASP A 207 -13.82 12.20 11.34
N ARG A 208 -13.66 12.23 10.00
CA ARG A 208 -12.75 13.12 9.26
C ARG A 208 -11.26 12.91 9.58
N ARG A 209 -10.87 11.77 10.13
CA ARG A 209 -9.48 11.40 10.43
C ARG A 209 -9.07 10.12 9.68
N PRO A 210 -7.78 9.97 9.35
CA PRO A 210 -7.28 8.77 8.69
C PRO A 210 -7.19 7.59 9.66
N TRP A 211 -7.70 6.45 9.22
CA TRP A 211 -7.49 5.14 9.84
C TRP A 211 -6.89 4.18 8.83
N PHE A 212 -6.04 3.26 9.29
CA PHE A 212 -5.15 2.51 8.42
C PHE A 212 -5.44 1.01 8.46
N ILE A 213 -5.47 0.39 7.28
CA ILE A 213 -5.69 -1.05 7.09
C ILE A 213 -4.69 -1.63 6.09
N ASP A 214 -4.63 -2.96 5.98
CA ASP A 214 -3.82 -3.67 4.97
C ASP A 214 -2.28 -3.50 5.14
N TYR A 215 -1.79 -3.39 6.38
CA TYR A 215 -0.36 -3.28 6.72
C TYR A 215 0.37 -4.62 6.94
N GLN A 216 -0.30 -5.76 6.81
CA GLN A 216 0.30 -7.08 7.10
C GLN A 216 1.40 -7.49 6.11
N GLY A 217 1.47 -6.86 4.94
CA GLY A 217 2.61 -6.95 4.03
C GLY A 217 3.81 -6.08 4.43
N GLY A 218 3.67 -5.36 5.55
CA GLY A 218 4.64 -4.42 6.08
C GLY A 218 5.91 -5.09 6.57
N ARG A 219 7.03 -4.40 6.40
CA ARG A 219 8.37 -4.98 6.60
C ARG A 219 9.40 -3.91 6.90
N LYS A 220 10.64 -4.31 7.18
CA LYS A 220 11.74 -3.34 7.31
C LYS A 220 12.12 -2.77 5.93
N GLY A 221 12.27 -1.45 5.81
CA GLY A 221 12.58 -0.83 4.53
C GLY A 221 12.86 0.67 4.61
N SER A 222 12.87 1.28 3.43
CA SER A 222 13.20 2.69 3.23
C SER A 222 11.95 3.58 3.35
N ALA A 223 12.09 4.73 3.99
CA ALA A 223 10.98 5.64 4.29
C ALA A 223 10.34 6.27 3.04
N GLN A 224 11.11 6.36 1.95
CA GLN A 224 10.73 6.98 0.67
C GLN A 224 9.60 6.24 -0.05
N TYR A 225 9.45 4.93 0.16
CA TYR A 225 8.57 4.09 -0.66
C TYR A 225 7.08 4.34 -0.42
N ASP A 226 6.66 4.46 0.84
CA ASP A 226 5.25 4.67 1.20
C ASP A 226 4.68 6.04 0.79
N PRO A 227 5.36 7.19 0.99
CA PRO A 227 4.86 8.46 0.45
C PRO A 227 4.83 8.43 -1.08
N ALA A 228 5.76 7.73 -1.75
CA ALA A 228 5.68 7.52 -3.18
C ALA A 228 4.43 6.71 -3.58
N SER A 229 4.10 5.67 -2.81
CA SER A 229 2.89 4.84 -3.02
C SER A 229 1.60 5.64 -2.95
N LEU A 230 1.49 6.58 -2.02
CA LEU A 230 0.30 7.40 -1.84
C LEU A 230 0.23 8.56 -2.84
N LEU A 231 1.33 9.31 -3.01
CA LEU A 231 1.34 10.57 -3.77
C LEU A 231 1.43 10.39 -5.29
N TYR A 232 1.90 9.22 -5.74
CA TYR A 232 1.90 8.82 -7.14
C TYR A 232 0.88 7.71 -7.44
N ASP A 233 -0.11 7.49 -6.55
CA ASP A 233 -1.20 6.56 -6.81
C ASP A 233 -1.90 6.93 -8.13
N PRO A 234 -1.79 6.10 -9.19
CA PRO A 234 -2.33 6.41 -10.51
C PRO A 234 -3.86 6.56 -10.53
N LYS A 235 -4.54 6.06 -9.49
CA LYS A 235 -5.99 6.16 -9.34
C LYS A 235 -6.42 7.48 -8.70
N ALA A 236 -5.57 8.06 -7.86
CA ALA A 236 -5.90 9.24 -7.05
C ALA A 236 -5.74 10.58 -7.79
N HIS A 237 -5.01 10.60 -8.91
CA HIS A 237 -4.80 11.80 -9.75
C HIS A 237 -4.37 13.05 -8.96
N VAL A 238 -3.48 12.88 -7.96
CA VAL A 238 -2.97 14.00 -7.14
C VAL A 238 -2.29 15.04 -8.04
N PRO A 239 -2.76 16.32 -8.04
CA PRO A 239 -2.15 17.39 -8.84
C PRO A 239 -0.68 17.59 -8.48
N GLN A 240 0.12 18.07 -9.44
CA GLN A 240 1.57 18.20 -9.25
C GLN A 240 1.91 19.18 -8.11
N GLU A 241 1.21 20.32 -8.03
CA GLU A 241 1.43 21.33 -6.99
C GLU A 241 1.09 20.77 -5.60
N ALA A 242 -0.02 20.02 -5.49
CA ALA A 242 -0.39 19.35 -4.25
C ALA A 242 0.63 18.28 -3.86
N ARG A 243 1.08 17.47 -4.82
CA ARG A 243 2.10 16.45 -4.61
C ARG A 243 3.40 17.06 -4.07
N GLU A 244 3.85 18.16 -4.65
CA GLU A 244 5.05 18.88 -4.21
C GLU A 244 4.88 19.38 -2.76
N MET A 245 3.78 20.06 -2.45
CA MET A 245 3.53 20.50 -1.07
C MET A 245 3.49 19.35 -0.06
N LEU A 246 2.87 18.22 -0.44
CA LEU A 246 2.72 17.05 0.42
C LEU A 246 4.04 16.33 0.68
N ILE A 247 4.87 16.15 -0.36
CA ILE A 247 6.18 15.53 -0.17
C ILE A 247 7.11 16.45 0.64
N GLU A 248 7.05 17.77 0.44
CA GLU A 248 7.80 18.73 1.27
C GLU A 248 7.40 18.66 2.74
N HIS A 249 6.08 18.57 3.01
CA HIS A 249 5.55 18.41 4.36
C HIS A 249 6.07 17.13 5.02
N TYR A 250 5.97 16.00 4.32
CA TYR A 250 6.46 14.71 4.80
C TYR A 250 7.98 14.73 5.08
N ILE A 251 8.80 15.23 4.14
CA ILE A 251 10.26 15.27 4.28
C ILE A 251 10.67 16.05 5.52
N LYS A 252 10.04 17.21 5.76
CA LYS A 252 10.33 18.04 6.95
C LYS A 252 10.00 17.31 8.25
N ASN A 253 8.84 16.68 8.32
CA ASN A 253 8.40 15.97 9.52
C ASN A 253 9.23 14.70 9.78
N PHE A 254 9.53 13.94 8.74
CA PHE A 254 10.40 12.77 8.82
C PHE A 254 11.82 13.15 9.26
N SER A 255 12.41 14.18 8.63
CA SER A 255 13.77 14.65 8.95
C SER A 255 13.86 15.17 10.37
N LYS A 256 12.83 15.91 10.82
CA LYS A 256 12.71 16.36 12.22
C LYS A 256 12.63 15.19 13.21
N SER A 257 11.90 14.12 12.88
CA SER A 257 11.75 12.94 13.74
C SER A 257 13.02 12.09 13.82
N THR A 258 13.78 12.00 12.72
CA THR A 258 14.88 11.04 12.57
C THR A 258 16.27 11.66 12.57
N SER A 259 16.37 12.99 12.51
CA SER A 259 17.60 13.73 12.21
C SER A 259 18.27 13.34 10.88
N THR A 260 17.50 12.80 9.94
CA THR A 260 17.95 12.51 8.58
C THR A 260 18.12 13.81 7.80
N ASP A 261 19.14 13.88 6.94
CA ASP A 261 19.31 15.01 6.03
C ASP A 261 18.24 14.98 4.93
N GLU A 262 17.54 16.09 4.72
CA GLU A 262 16.54 16.22 3.65
C GLU A 262 17.15 15.96 2.26
N SER A 263 18.42 16.35 2.05
CA SER A 263 19.09 16.14 0.76
C SER A 263 19.33 14.65 0.48
N GLU A 264 19.65 13.87 1.53
CA GLU A 264 19.80 12.42 1.47
C GLU A 264 18.46 11.75 1.14
N PHE A 265 17.37 12.17 1.78
CA PHE A 265 16.04 11.64 1.46
C PHE A 265 15.70 11.85 -0.02
N ARG A 266 15.88 13.10 -0.50
CA ARG A 266 15.57 13.52 -1.88
C ARG A 266 16.40 12.80 -2.92
N ARG A 267 17.65 12.49 -2.62
CA ARG A 267 18.56 11.76 -3.51
C ARG A 267 17.93 10.47 -4.02
N TYR A 268 17.25 9.72 -3.14
CA TYR A 268 16.70 8.41 -3.44
C TYR A 268 15.20 8.40 -3.76
N TYR A 269 14.47 9.45 -3.37
CA TYR A 269 13.00 9.49 -3.44
C TYR A 269 12.44 9.11 -4.82
N HIS A 270 12.90 9.74 -5.90
CA HIS A 270 12.37 9.45 -7.24
C HIS A 270 12.77 8.06 -7.75
N GLY A 271 13.86 7.47 -7.25
CA GLY A 271 14.17 6.06 -7.51
C GLY A 271 13.14 5.12 -6.86
N PHE A 272 12.71 5.44 -5.64
CA PHE A 272 11.64 4.70 -4.96
C PHE A 272 10.27 4.90 -5.63
N VAL A 273 9.96 6.11 -6.11
CA VAL A 273 8.78 6.35 -6.97
C VAL A 273 8.84 5.45 -8.21
N PHE A 274 10.00 5.37 -8.86
CA PHE A 274 10.17 4.60 -10.08
C PHE A 274 9.90 3.10 -9.88
N ILE A 275 10.52 2.47 -8.87
CA ILE A 275 10.27 1.05 -8.57
C ILE A 275 8.83 0.81 -8.10
N ARG A 276 8.26 1.73 -7.31
CA ARG A 276 6.88 1.63 -6.83
C ARG A 276 5.87 1.62 -7.97
N ILE A 277 6.06 2.49 -8.96
CA ILE A 277 5.18 2.57 -10.12
C ILE A 277 5.39 1.37 -11.03
N MET A 278 6.62 0.91 -11.28
CA MET A 278 6.85 -0.35 -12.01
C MET A 278 6.17 -1.55 -11.34
N GLN A 279 6.23 -1.65 -10.01
CA GLN A 279 5.50 -2.67 -9.27
C GLN A 279 3.98 -2.58 -9.48
N ALA A 280 3.40 -1.37 -9.43
CA ALA A 280 1.98 -1.15 -9.72
C ALA A 280 1.62 -1.53 -11.16
N MET A 281 2.48 -1.19 -12.13
CA MET A 281 2.29 -1.54 -13.54
C MET A 281 2.24 -3.06 -13.75
N GLY A 282 3.09 -3.83 -13.04
CA GLY A 282 2.99 -5.29 -13.00
C GLY A 282 1.60 -5.77 -12.56
N ALA A 283 1.03 -5.15 -11.52
CA ALA A 283 -0.31 -5.49 -11.03
C ALA A 283 -1.41 -5.08 -12.01
N PHE A 284 -1.25 -3.94 -12.69
CA PHE A 284 -2.19 -3.48 -13.72
C PHE A 284 -2.18 -4.39 -14.93
N GLY A 285 -1.01 -4.87 -15.34
CA GLY A 285 -0.89 -5.85 -16.41
C GLY A 285 -1.53 -7.19 -16.03
N TYR A 286 -1.20 -7.74 -14.86
CA TYR A 286 -1.79 -9.02 -14.41
C TYR A 286 -3.31 -8.92 -14.20
N ARG A 287 -3.77 -7.99 -13.35
CA ARG A 287 -5.19 -7.88 -12.99
C ARG A 287 -6.02 -7.28 -14.12
N GLY A 288 -5.48 -6.31 -14.84
CA GLY A 288 -6.18 -5.60 -15.91
C GLY A 288 -6.17 -6.36 -17.23
N LEU A 289 -4.99 -6.74 -17.72
CA LEU A 289 -4.85 -7.36 -19.05
C LEU A 289 -5.09 -8.87 -19.01
N TYR A 290 -4.54 -9.57 -18.01
CA TYR A 290 -4.68 -11.04 -17.93
C TYR A 290 -6.01 -11.46 -17.30
N GLU A 291 -6.38 -10.91 -16.14
CA GLU A 291 -7.67 -11.22 -15.48
C GLU A 291 -8.86 -10.38 -15.97
N GLN A 292 -8.64 -9.45 -16.92
CA GLN A 292 -9.67 -8.63 -17.55
C GLN A 292 -10.50 -7.76 -16.57
N LYS A 293 -9.88 -7.23 -15.50
CA LYS A 293 -10.55 -6.31 -14.56
C LYS A 293 -10.46 -4.86 -15.05
N PRO A 294 -11.56 -4.23 -15.53
CA PRO A 294 -11.49 -2.96 -16.27
C PRO A 294 -10.87 -1.79 -15.50
N GLY A 295 -11.11 -1.69 -14.19
CA GLY A 295 -10.58 -0.59 -13.36
C GLY A 295 -9.05 -0.56 -13.28
N PHE A 296 -8.36 -1.68 -13.51
CA PHE A 296 -6.90 -1.74 -13.51
C PHE A 296 -6.31 -1.23 -14.84
N VAL A 297 -6.99 -1.46 -15.96
CA VAL A 297 -6.53 -1.03 -17.29
C VAL A 297 -6.49 0.50 -17.38
N GLN A 298 -7.45 1.19 -16.77
CA GLN A 298 -7.54 2.65 -16.76
C GLN A 298 -6.32 3.31 -16.08
N SER A 299 -5.62 2.60 -15.20
CA SER A 299 -4.46 3.10 -14.46
C SER A 299 -3.12 2.93 -15.22
N ILE A 300 -3.09 2.17 -16.33
CA ILE A 300 -1.87 1.89 -17.11
C ILE A 300 -1.30 3.18 -17.72
N VAL A 301 -2.12 3.93 -18.44
CA VAL A 301 -1.67 5.16 -19.12
C VAL A 301 -1.21 6.23 -18.12
N PRO A 302 -1.95 6.54 -17.03
CA PRO A 302 -1.45 7.41 -15.98
C PRO A 302 -0.11 6.96 -15.39
N GLY A 303 0.06 5.65 -15.12
CA GLY A 303 1.32 5.10 -14.60
C GLY A 303 2.52 5.31 -15.55
N ILE A 304 2.35 5.05 -16.85
CA ILE A 304 3.41 5.32 -17.85
C ILE A 304 3.73 6.81 -17.94
N ARG A 305 2.72 7.69 -17.90
CA ARG A 305 2.95 9.15 -17.91
C ARG A 305 3.77 9.60 -16.70
N ILE A 306 3.50 9.05 -15.52
CA ILE A 306 4.31 9.33 -14.31
C ILE A 306 5.77 8.93 -14.55
N LEU A 307 6.01 7.71 -15.04
CA LEU A 307 7.37 7.23 -15.32
C LEU A 307 8.09 8.11 -16.35
N ASN A 308 7.43 8.49 -17.44
CA ASN A 308 8.01 9.36 -18.46
C ASN A 308 8.32 10.76 -17.94
N ASN A 309 7.42 11.36 -17.15
CA ASN A 309 7.67 12.67 -16.55
C ASN A 309 8.91 12.67 -15.64
N ILE A 310 9.11 11.59 -14.85
CA ILE A 310 10.30 11.45 -14.00
C ILE A 310 11.58 11.34 -14.85
N ILE A 311 11.53 10.61 -15.96
CA ILE A 311 12.66 10.45 -16.89
C ILE A 311 12.99 11.80 -17.55
N ASP A 312 11.99 12.49 -18.08
CA ASP A 312 12.17 13.74 -18.81
C ASP A 312 12.62 14.90 -17.90
N ALA A 313 12.19 14.89 -16.64
CA ALA A 313 12.65 15.84 -15.63
C ALA A 313 14.06 15.53 -15.10
N GLY A 314 14.67 14.40 -15.49
CA GLY A 314 16.02 14.02 -15.04
C GLY A 314 16.11 13.76 -13.53
N GLN A 315 15.01 13.36 -12.89
CA GLN A 315 14.92 13.24 -11.43
C GLN A 315 15.58 11.96 -10.87
N ILE A 316 16.04 11.06 -11.75
CA ILE A 316 16.75 9.83 -11.37
C ILE A 316 18.26 10.03 -11.60
N ASN A 317 19.04 9.96 -10.52
CA ASN A 317 20.49 10.23 -10.52
C ASN A 317 21.36 9.07 -11.06
N ILE A 318 20.78 8.18 -11.86
CA ILE A 318 21.43 6.99 -12.44
C ILE A 318 20.98 6.80 -13.88
N ARG A 319 21.78 6.10 -14.69
CA ARG A 319 21.46 5.81 -16.09
C ARG A 319 20.86 4.41 -16.23
N LEU A 320 19.65 4.34 -16.79
CA LEU A 320 18.91 3.10 -17.05
C LEU A 320 18.48 3.06 -18.54
N PRO A 321 19.44 2.94 -19.48
CA PRO A 321 19.21 3.18 -20.90
C PRO A 321 18.16 2.27 -21.56
N GLU A 322 18.13 0.98 -21.23
CA GLU A 322 17.14 0.05 -21.79
C GLU A 322 15.75 0.34 -21.20
N LEU A 323 15.68 0.55 -19.90
CA LEU A 323 14.43 0.84 -19.20
C LEU A 323 13.80 2.17 -19.65
N PHE A 324 14.61 3.22 -19.79
CA PHE A 324 14.14 4.51 -20.30
C PHE A 324 13.68 4.43 -21.76
N ARG A 325 14.36 3.63 -22.59
CA ARG A 325 13.92 3.40 -23.97
C ARG A 325 12.55 2.73 -24.00
N ILE A 326 12.36 1.64 -23.25
CA ILE A 326 11.11 0.87 -23.21
C ILE A 326 9.93 1.73 -22.76
N LEU A 327 10.12 2.60 -21.77
CA LEU A 327 9.03 3.41 -21.21
C LEU A 327 8.62 4.59 -22.12
N LYS A 328 9.51 5.02 -23.02
CA LYS A 328 9.26 6.11 -23.97
C LYS A 328 8.63 5.65 -25.29
N GLU A 329 8.79 4.39 -25.63
CA GLU A 329 8.13 3.73 -26.77
C GLU A 329 6.69 3.34 -26.39
#